data_AF-A0A944FZL0-F1
#
_entry.id   AF-A0A944FZL0-F1
#
_cell.length_a   1.000
_cell.length_b   1.000
_cell.length_c   1.000
_cell.angle_alpha   90.00
_cell.angle_beta   90.00
_cell.angle_gamma   90.00
#
_symmetry.space_group_name_H-M   'P 1'
#
loop_
_entity.id
_entity.type
_entity.pdbx_description
1 polymer ?
#
loop_
_entity_poly.entity_id
_entity_poly.type
_entity_poly.pdbx_seq_one_letter_code
_entity_poly.pdbx_strand_id
1 'polypeptide(L)'
;MSYCPNCGKEIKDIQPVSNNEKTTEQDTNVSPKNRLLAMLLGIFCGSVGVHNFYLGRKKEGLVQAILYGVALNLICAFYIIFFVFVVKNTFTTASRASVFTFLAVFYILLFSAIGMLYYCIISSLVQWIKIARGLAYDGNGLPVKNWNFK
;
A
#
# COMPACT_ATOMS: atom_id res chain seq x y z
N MET A 1 -7.21 -56.43 -2.08
CA MET A 1 -6.25 -55.33 -2.31
C MET A 1 -6.39 -54.94 -3.78
N SER A 2 -6.95 -53.77 -4.05
CA SER A 2 -7.25 -53.28 -5.41
C SER A 2 -6.20 -52.28 -5.85
N TYR A 3 -5.70 -52.44 -7.08
CA TYR A 3 -4.67 -51.59 -7.68
C TYR A 3 -5.25 -50.82 -8.86
N CYS A 4 -4.81 -49.59 -9.09
CA CYS A 4 -5.28 -48.78 -10.22
C CYS A 4 -4.77 -49.37 -11.57
N PRO A 5 -5.65 -49.69 -12.54
CA PRO A 5 -5.25 -50.31 -13.80
C PRO A 5 -4.43 -49.39 -14.73
N ASN A 6 -4.37 -48.09 -14.45
CA ASN A 6 -3.61 -47.12 -15.26
C ASN A 6 -2.25 -46.73 -14.65
N CYS A 7 -2.04 -46.88 -13.33
CA CYS A 7 -0.79 -46.44 -12.68
C CYS A 7 -0.19 -47.42 -11.67
N GLY A 8 -0.86 -48.54 -11.38
CA GLY A 8 -0.32 -49.64 -10.56
C GLY A 8 -0.13 -49.34 -9.08
N LYS A 9 -0.56 -48.18 -8.57
CA LYS A 9 -0.44 -47.85 -7.13
C LYS A 9 -1.55 -48.52 -6.32
N GLU A 10 -1.21 -48.96 -5.11
CA GLU A 10 -2.10 -49.65 -4.18
C GLU A 10 -3.13 -48.69 -3.57
N ILE A 11 -4.41 -49.03 -3.67
CA ILE A 11 -5.51 -48.23 -3.14
C ILE A 11 -5.69 -48.64 -1.67
N LYS A 12 -5.19 -47.81 -0.74
CA LYS A 12 -5.48 -47.95 0.69
C LYS A 12 -6.89 -47.42 0.97
N ASP A 13 -7.62 -48.16 1.79
CA ASP A 13 -9.08 -48.17 1.92
C ASP A 13 -9.78 -46.81 2.03
N ILE A 14 -10.93 -46.75 1.36
CA ILE A 14 -11.89 -45.64 1.30
C ILE A 14 -12.42 -45.32 2.71
N GLN A 15 -12.04 -44.18 3.28
CA GLN A 15 -12.91 -43.48 4.21
C GLN A 15 -13.97 -42.70 3.41
N PRO A 16 -15.24 -42.66 3.86
CA PRO A 16 -16.32 -42.04 3.10
C PRO A 16 -16.07 -40.55 2.93
N VAL A 17 -15.64 -40.15 1.73
CA VAL A 17 -15.64 -38.76 1.29
C VAL A 17 -17.11 -38.35 1.20
N SER A 18 -17.56 -37.58 2.19
CA SER A 18 -18.86 -36.93 2.14
C SER A 18 -18.89 -35.99 0.95
N ASN A 19 -19.68 -36.35 -0.06
CA ASN A 19 -19.98 -35.56 -1.24
C ASN A 19 -20.60 -34.22 -0.83
N ASN A 20 -19.75 -33.19 -0.70
CA ASN A 20 -20.15 -31.80 -0.81
C ASN A 20 -19.39 -31.20 -1.98
N GLU A 21 -19.79 -31.64 -3.16
CA GLU A 21 -19.35 -31.10 -4.45
C GLU A 21 -19.92 -29.69 -4.62
N LYS A 22 -19.15 -28.71 -4.13
CA LYS A 22 -18.96 -27.47 -4.89
C LYS A 22 -17.49 -27.40 -5.23
N THR A 23 -17.17 -27.94 -6.40
CA THR A 23 -15.90 -27.79 -7.08
C THR A 23 -15.48 -26.33 -7.07
N THR A 24 -14.52 -26.01 -6.22
CA THR A 24 -13.52 -25.00 -6.53
C THR A 24 -12.23 -25.67 -6.16
N GLU A 25 -11.54 -26.15 -7.20
CA GLU A 25 -10.14 -26.52 -7.16
C GLU A 25 -9.41 -25.41 -6.37
N GLN A 26 -9.15 -25.68 -5.09
CA GLN A 26 -8.19 -24.90 -4.34
C GLN A 26 -6.84 -25.31 -4.89
N ASP A 27 -6.45 -24.61 -5.96
CA ASP A 27 -5.04 -24.43 -6.27
C ASP A 27 -4.36 -24.04 -4.96
N THR A 28 -3.52 -24.94 -4.43
CA THR A 28 -2.59 -24.69 -3.32
C THR A 28 -1.59 -23.57 -3.62
N ASN A 29 -1.75 -22.87 -4.75
CA ASN A 29 -0.93 -21.80 -5.28
C ASN A 29 -1.65 -20.43 -5.37
N VAL A 30 -2.89 -20.28 -4.87
CA VAL A 30 -3.64 -19.01 -4.96
C VAL A 30 -4.02 -18.50 -3.57
N SER A 31 -3.77 -17.20 -3.31
CA SER A 31 -4.08 -16.59 -2.02
C SER A 31 -5.60 -16.52 -1.78
N PRO A 32 -6.11 -16.88 -0.58
CA PRO A 32 -7.53 -16.75 -0.24
C PRO A 32 -8.01 -15.31 -0.04
N LYS A 33 -7.12 -14.31 -0.24
CA LYS A 33 -7.42 -12.88 -0.06
C LYS A 33 -8.20 -12.31 -1.26
N ASN A 34 -9.07 -11.34 -0.99
CA ASN A 34 -9.91 -10.72 -2.03
C ASN A 34 -9.27 -9.51 -2.69
N ARG A 35 -9.13 -9.58 -4.00
CA ARG A 35 -8.56 -8.52 -4.84
C ARG A 35 -9.43 -7.26 -4.84
N LEU A 36 -10.75 -7.44 -4.86
CA LEU A 36 -11.71 -6.33 -4.88
C LEU A 36 -11.64 -5.51 -3.60
N LEU A 37 -11.50 -6.18 -2.44
CA LEU A 37 -11.33 -5.48 -1.16
C LEU A 37 -9.97 -4.75 -1.14
N ALA A 38 -8.89 -5.37 -1.62
CA ALA A 38 -7.59 -4.70 -1.74
C ALA A 38 -7.63 -3.46 -2.66
N MET A 39 -8.37 -3.51 -3.77
CA MET A 39 -8.56 -2.37 -4.68
C MET A 39 -9.41 -1.27 -4.05
N LEU A 40 -10.47 -1.62 -3.33
CA LEU A 40 -11.34 -0.66 -2.64
C LEU A 40 -10.60 0.06 -1.51
N LEU A 41 -9.82 -0.68 -0.72
CA LEU A 41 -8.93 -0.08 0.28
C LEU A 41 -7.83 0.78 -0.34
N GLY A 42 -7.35 0.43 -1.54
CA GLY A 42 -6.38 1.24 -2.26
C GLY A 42 -6.96 2.59 -2.73
N ILE A 43 -8.25 2.66 -3.09
CA ILE A 43 -8.90 3.92 -3.48
C ILE A 43 -9.15 4.81 -2.26
N PHE A 44 -9.71 4.27 -1.19
CA PHE A 44 -10.08 5.06 -0.01
C PHE A 44 -8.91 5.35 0.94
N CYS A 45 -7.87 4.51 0.95
CA CYS A 45 -6.79 4.55 1.93
C CYS A 45 -5.39 4.40 1.30
N GLY A 46 -5.27 4.66 -0.01
CA GLY A 46 -4.03 4.47 -0.76
C GLY A 46 -2.85 5.32 -0.25
N SER A 47 -3.10 6.55 0.18
CA SER A 47 -2.07 7.42 0.78
C SER A 47 -1.58 6.92 2.14
N VAL A 48 -2.43 6.22 2.89
CA VAL A 48 -2.13 5.72 4.24
C VAL A 48 -1.44 4.35 4.21
N GLY A 49 -1.58 3.58 3.12
CA GLY A 49 -0.91 2.29 2.93
C GLY A 49 -1.66 1.08 3.50
N VAL A 50 -2.97 1.21 3.82
CA VAL A 50 -3.76 0.14 4.45
C VAL A 50 -3.96 -1.07 3.51
N HIS A 51 -3.96 -0.86 2.20
CA HIS A 51 -4.02 -1.94 1.20
C HIS A 51 -2.85 -2.92 1.33
N ASN A 52 -1.69 -2.48 1.80
CA ASN A 52 -0.52 -3.33 2.02
C ASN A 52 -0.66 -4.23 3.25
N PHE A 53 -1.32 -3.75 4.29
CA PHE A 53 -1.66 -4.56 5.46
C PHE A 53 -2.65 -5.69 5.10
N TYR A 54 -3.62 -5.39 4.24
CA TYR A 54 -4.60 -6.39 3.78
C TYR A 54 -3.94 -7.52 2.97
N LEU A 55 -3.01 -7.17 2.07
CA LEU A 55 -2.22 -8.13 1.28
C LEU A 55 -1.24 -8.97 2.13
N GLY A 56 -1.13 -8.72 3.44
CA GLY A 56 -0.16 -9.40 4.31
C GLY A 56 1.25 -8.79 4.25
N ARG A 57 1.44 -7.72 3.49
CA ARG A 57 2.69 -6.95 3.37
C ARG A 57 2.78 -5.90 4.47
N LYS A 58 2.75 -6.35 5.73
CA LYS A 58 2.74 -5.48 6.92
C LYS A 58 3.94 -4.53 6.96
N LYS A 59 5.13 -5.00 6.54
CA LYS A 59 6.36 -4.20 6.52
C LYS A 59 6.26 -3.03 5.54
N GLU A 60 5.78 -3.27 4.32
CA GLU A 60 5.64 -2.21 3.31
C GLU A 60 4.56 -1.19 3.67
N GLY A 61 3.42 -1.66 4.22
CA GLY A 61 2.36 -0.76 4.70
C GLY A 61 2.82 0.12 5.86
N LEU A 62 3.56 -0.45 6.82
CA LEU A 62 4.07 0.29 7.98
C LEU A 62 5.11 1.34 7.57
N VAL A 63 6.04 0.97 6.68
CA VAL A 63 7.04 1.89 6.16
C VAL A 63 6.35 3.05 5.43
N GLN A 64 5.37 2.76 4.58
CA GLN A 64 4.63 3.78 3.85
C GLN A 64 3.85 4.73 4.78
N ALA A 65 3.22 4.20 5.84
CA ALA A 65 2.53 5.01 6.84
C ALA A 65 3.47 5.91 7.63
N ILE A 66 4.63 5.39 8.07
CA ILE A 66 5.64 6.17 8.80
C ILE A 66 6.21 7.27 7.91
N LEU A 67 6.59 6.96 6.67
CA LEU A 67 7.09 7.94 5.71
C LEU A 67 6.08 9.06 5.46
N TYR A 68 4.81 8.71 5.29
CA TYR A 68 3.75 9.70 5.11
C TYR A 68 3.56 10.59 6.36
N GLY A 69 3.54 9.98 7.54
CA GLY A 69 3.42 10.70 8.82
C GLY A 69 4.60 11.63 9.09
N VAL A 70 5.83 11.19 8.85
CA VAL A 70 7.04 12.00 9.02
C VAL A 70 7.08 13.14 8.01
N ALA A 71 6.73 12.88 6.74
CA ALA A 71 6.66 13.93 5.72
C ALA A 71 5.68 15.03 6.11
N LEU A 72 4.46 14.67 6.55
CA LEU A 72 3.47 15.64 7.02
C LEU A 72 3.95 16.42 8.24
N ASN A 73 4.56 15.75 9.22
CA ASN A 73 5.04 16.40 10.43
C ASN A 73 6.11 17.46 10.12
N LEU A 74 7.08 17.12 9.26
CA LEU A 74 8.11 18.06 8.82
C LEU A 74 7.51 19.24 8.07
N ILE A 75 6.58 19.01 7.15
CA ILE A 75 5.90 20.08 6.40
C ILE A 75 5.18 21.04 7.35
N CYS A 76 4.41 20.52 8.30
CA CYS A 76 3.69 21.33 9.28
C CYS A 76 4.63 22.14 10.18
N ALA A 77 5.69 21.51 10.71
CA ALA A 77 6.67 22.19 11.56
C ALA A 77 7.38 23.33 10.81
N PHE A 78 7.80 23.09 9.56
CA PHE A 78 8.41 24.13 8.71
C PHE A 78 7.46 25.30 8.44
N TYR A 79 6.18 25.02 8.18
CA TYR A 79 5.17 26.07 7.94
C TYR A 79 4.94 26.95 9.17
N ILE A 80 4.90 26.34 10.38
CA ILE A 80 4.72 27.07 11.65
C ILE A 80 5.94 27.97 11.93
N ILE A 81 7.16 27.46 11.77
CA ILE A 81 8.39 28.24 11.98
C ILE A 81 8.46 29.41 10.99
N PHE A 82 8.16 29.16 9.72
CA PHE A 82 8.10 30.18 8.69
C PHE A 82 7.06 31.26 9.00
N PHE A 83 5.87 30.87 9.44
CA PHE A 83 4.81 31.79 9.83
C PHE A 83 5.23 32.69 11.00
N VAL A 84 5.79 32.12 12.08
CA VAL A 84 6.28 32.89 13.23
C VAL A 84 7.39 33.87 12.82
N PHE A 85 8.29 33.45 11.92
CA PHE A 85 9.35 34.31 11.40
C PHE A 85 8.81 35.48 10.58
N VAL A 86 7.89 35.23 9.64
CA VAL A 86 7.24 36.27 8.83
C VAL A 86 6.54 37.28 9.73
N VAL A 87 5.80 36.81 10.75
CA VAL A 87 5.15 37.68 11.74
C VAL A 87 6.19 38.56 12.44
N LYS A 88 7.28 37.99 13.00
CA LYS A 88 8.33 38.77 13.68
C LYS A 88 9.02 39.80 12.78
N ASN A 89 9.33 39.45 11.53
CA ASN A 89 9.97 40.34 10.56
C ASN A 89 9.03 41.37 9.92
N THR A 90 7.71 41.16 9.99
CA THR A 90 6.75 42.19 9.57
C THR A 90 6.66 43.30 10.61
N PHE A 91 6.77 42.97 11.90
CA PHE A 91 6.73 43.96 13.00
C PHE A 91 8.06 44.68 13.23
N THR A 92 9.18 44.00 12.97
CA THR A 92 10.51 44.61 13.05
C THR A 92 10.93 44.95 11.63
N THR A 93 10.97 46.23 11.25
CA THR A 93 11.38 46.72 9.91
C THR A 93 12.83 46.33 9.57
N ALA A 94 13.08 45.04 9.38
CA ALA A 94 14.38 44.46 9.10
C ALA A 94 14.48 44.07 7.63
N SER A 95 15.67 44.24 7.08
CA SER A 95 16.06 44.22 5.66
C SER A 95 15.23 43.30 4.76
N ARG A 96 14.61 43.91 3.72
CA ARG A 96 13.86 43.25 2.64
C ARG A 96 14.60 42.01 2.07
N ALA A 97 15.93 42.06 2.02
CA ALA A 97 16.78 40.96 1.56
C ALA A 97 16.62 39.65 2.37
N SER A 98 16.48 39.73 3.70
CA SER A 98 16.33 38.56 4.55
C SER A 98 15.01 37.85 4.25
N VAL A 99 13.92 38.61 4.12
CA VAL A 99 12.58 38.08 3.85
C VAL A 99 12.54 37.33 2.52
N PHE A 100 13.16 37.86 1.45
CA PHE A 100 13.21 37.20 0.14
C PHE A 100 13.99 35.89 0.17
N THR A 101 15.14 35.84 0.86
CA THR A 101 15.94 34.61 0.96
C THR A 101 15.17 33.52 1.70
N PHE A 102 14.50 33.84 2.81
CA PHE A 102 13.69 32.85 3.54
C PHE A 102 12.42 32.42 2.80
N LEU A 103 11.76 33.33 2.07
CA LEU A 103 10.65 32.99 1.16
C LEU A 103 11.08 32.03 0.04
N ALA A 104 12.26 32.27 -0.55
CA ALA A 104 12.81 31.39 -1.57
C ALA A 104 13.12 29.99 -1.01
N VAL A 105 13.76 29.91 0.17
CA VAL A 105 14.01 28.63 0.85
C VAL A 105 12.72 27.90 1.18
N PHE A 106 11.70 28.62 1.68
CA PHE A 106 10.38 28.05 1.96
C PHE A 106 9.70 27.49 0.71
N TYR A 107 9.75 28.22 -0.40
CA TYR A 107 9.18 27.78 -1.67
C TYR A 107 9.90 26.53 -2.21
N ILE A 108 11.24 26.47 -2.10
CA ILE A 108 12.04 25.30 -2.47
C ILE A 108 11.67 24.08 -1.61
N LEU A 109 11.53 24.26 -0.29
CA LEU A 109 11.13 23.19 0.62
C LEU A 109 9.68 22.72 0.38
N LEU A 110 8.77 23.64 0.08
CA LEU A 110 7.40 23.30 -0.33
C LEU A 110 7.40 22.47 -1.61
N PHE A 111 8.16 22.88 -2.63
CA PHE A 111 8.25 22.15 -3.88
C PHE A 111 8.84 20.74 -3.68
N SER A 112 9.87 20.61 -2.84
CA SER A 112 10.45 19.32 -2.47
C SER A 112 9.46 18.41 -1.72
N ALA A 113 8.73 18.96 -0.74
CA ALA A 113 7.72 18.25 0.01
C ALA A 113 6.53 17.78 -0.85
N ILE A 114 6.04 18.65 -1.74
CA ILE A 114 5.01 18.34 -2.73
C ILE A 114 5.52 17.23 -3.67
N GLY A 115 6.79 17.29 -4.08
CA GLY A 115 7.43 16.23 -4.87
C GLY A 115 7.45 14.87 -4.17
N MET A 116 7.75 14.83 -2.86
CA MET A 116 7.68 13.59 -2.07
C MET A 116 6.25 13.05 -1.96
N LEU A 117 5.26 13.92 -1.71
CA LEU A 117 3.85 13.51 -1.69
C LEU A 117 3.42 12.96 -3.05
N TYR A 118 3.82 13.60 -4.14
CA TYR A 118 3.55 13.14 -5.49
C TYR A 118 4.18 11.77 -5.78
N TYR A 119 5.42 11.54 -5.34
CA TYR A 119 6.07 10.23 -5.44
C TYR A 119 5.31 9.15 -4.66
N CYS A 120 4.87 9.44 -3.44
CA CYS A 120 4.04 8.52 -2.65
C CYS A 120 2.72 8.18 -3.33
N ILE A 121 2.07 9.17 -3.97
CA ILE A 121 0.82 8.96 -4.72
C ILE A 121 1.07 8.08 -5.95
N ILE A 122 2.12 8.35 -6.73
CA ILE A 122 2.48 7.52 -7.89
C ILE A 122 2.78 6.09 -7.45
N SER A 123 3.56 5.90 -6.39
CA SER A 123 3.90 4.56 -5.88
C SER A 123 2.64 3.78 -5.47
N SER A 124 1.69 4.47 -4.82
CA SER A 124 0.39 3.90 -4.44
C SER A 124 -0.45 3.53 -5.67
N LEU A 125 -0.47 4.38 -6.69
CA LEU A 125 -1.14 4.11 -7.96
C LEU A 125 -0.53 2.93 -8.70
N VAL A 126 0.80 2.81 -8.73
CA VAL A 126 1.48 1.67 -9.36
C VAL A 126 1.12 0.35 -8.66
N GLN A 127 1.08 0.35 -7.32
CA GLN A 127 0.61 -0.81 -6.56
C GLN A 127 -0.86 -1.13 -6.87
N TRP A 128 -1.70 -0.10 -6.95
CA TRP A 128 -3.11 -0.25 -7.31
C TRP A 128 -3.27 -0.85 -8.72
N ILE A 129 -2.51 -0.40 -9.71
CA ILE A 129 -2.51 -0.95 -11.08
C ILE A 129 -2.04 -2.40 -11.10
N LYS A 130 -1.01 -2.76 -10.32
CA LYS A 130 -0.55 -4.16 -10.21
C LYS A 130 -1.65 -5.07 -9.65
N ILE A 131 -2.36 -4.60 -8.63
CA ILE A 131 -3.55 -5.28 -8.10
C ILE A 131 -4.64 -5.31 -9.17
N ALA A 132 -4.92 -4.22 -9.86
CA ALA A 132 -5.92 -4.11 -10.92
C ALA A 132 -5.66 -5.03 -12.12
N ARG A 133 -4.40 -5.35 -12.40
CA ARG A 133 -3.99 -6.28 -13.47
C ARG A 133 -3.83 -7.74 -13.00
N GLY A 134 -3.87 -8.00 -11.70
CA GLY A 134 -3.76 -9.35 -11.15
C GLY A 134 -2.33 -9.85 -11.07
N LEU A 135 -1.38 -8.91 -11.17
CA LEU A 135 0.06 -9.11 -11.00
C LEU A 135 0.49 -8.87 -9.54
N ALA A 136 -0.48 -8.80 -8.62
CA ALA A 136 -0.23 -8.60 -7.21
C ALA A 136 -0.03 -9.94 -6.49
N TYR A 137 1.02 -9.97 -5.68
CA TYR A 137 1.37 -11.09 -4.82
C TYR A 137 1.07 -10.72 -3.37
N ASP A 138 0.64 -11.70 -2.58
CA ASP A 138 0.47 -11.54 -1.14
C ASP A 138 1.82 -11.58 -0.40
N GLY A 139 1.80 -11.31 0.91
CA GLY A 139 3.01 -11.37 1.76
C GLY A 139 3.69 -12.75 1.83
N ASN A 140 3.04 -13.80 1.33
CA ASN A 140 3.57 -15.16 1.24
C ASN A 140 4.05 -15.51 -0.19
N GLY A 141 4.01 -14.55 -1.12
CA GLY A 141 4.42 -14.74 -2.51
C GLY A 141 3.36 -15.39 -3.41
N LEU A 142 2.12 -15.54 -2.94
CA LEU A 142 1.04 -16.17 -3.72
C LEU A 142 0.29 -15.11 -4.55
N PRO A 143 -0.03 -15.40 -5.82
CA PRO A 143 -0.82 -14.50 -6.66
C PRO A 143 -2.25 -14.33 -6.12
N VAL A 144 -2.73 -13.08 -6.07
CA VAL A 144 -4.08 -12.74 -5.62
C VAL A 144 -5.02 -12.64 -6.82
N LYS A 145 -5.73 -13.72 -7.14
CA LYS A 145 -6.62 -13.81 -8.32
C LYS A 145 -8.12 -13.65 -8.02
N ASN A 146 -8.54 -13.80 -6.76
CA ASN A 146 -9.96 -13.91 -6.40
C ASN A 146 -10.70 -12.56 -6.39
N TRP A 147 -11.80 -12.49 -7.13
CA TRP A 147 -12.69 -11.32 -7.23
C TRP A 147 -13.93 -11.40 -6.34
N ASN A 148 -14.23 -12.56 -5.75
CA ASN A 148 -15.48 -12.81 -5.02
C ASN A 148 -15.39 -12.46 -3.54
N PHE A 149 -16.30 -11.61 -3.07
CA PHE A 149 -16.65 -11.49 -1.65
C PHE A 149 -17.51 -12.69 -1.25
N LYS A 150 -16.92 -13.65 -0.56
CA LYS A 150 -17.67 -14.70 0.12
C LYS A 150 -17.88 -14.32 1.57
#